data_AF-A0A820RNQ1-F1
#
_entry.id   AF-A0A820RNQ1-F1
#
_cell.length_a   1.000
_cell.length_b   1.000
_cell.length_c   1.000
_cell.angle_alpha   90.00
_cell.angle_beta   90.00
_cell.angle_gamma   90.00
#
_symmetry.space_group_name_H-M   'P 1'
#
loop_
_entity.id
_entity.type
_entity.pdbx_description
1 polymer ?
#
loop_
_entity_poly.entity_id
_entity_poly.type
_entity_poly.pdbx_seq_one_letter_code
_entity_poly.pdbx_strand_id
1 'polypeptide(L)'
;HTNSTINALPIIESKLSLLPSKNEQQFGLGWVNVLVLIGMARRNTNLVDMNNCQDLYLPKRILRDNDRPPRITDLPETVNSALQLLLSITVDSYPELVDDWVEATCSYDARKDARVAISIVPVNKIVAAAFVVSAEAEILIYGCDD
;
A
#
# COMPACT_ATOMS: atom_id res chain seq x y z
N HIS A 1 0.57 1.39 14.79
CA HIS A 1 0.23 2.61 14.03
C HIS A 1 -1.11 2.52 13.31
N THR A 2 -1.56 1.33 12.88
CA THR A 2 -2.82 1.08 12.16
C THR A 2 -4.05 1.78 12.78
N ASN A 3 -4.37 1.55 14.06
CA ASN A 3 -5.52 2.19 14.72
C ASN A 3 -5.43 3.71 14.76
N SER A 4 -4.21 4.26 14.93
CA SER A 4 -4.01 5.71 14.91
C SER A 4 -4.29 6.28 13.52
N THR A 5 -3.89 5.57 12.46
CA THR A 5 -4.12 5.98 11.07
C THR A 5 -5.61 5.93 10.72
N ILE A 6 -6.29 4.84 11.06
CA ILE A 6 -7.74 4.67 10.81
C ILE A 6 -8.54 5.76 11.53
N ASN A 7 -8.24 6.02 12.81
CA ASN A 7 -8.93 7.06 13.57
C ASN A 7 -8.64 8.48 13.06
N ALA A 8 -7.48 8.70 12.45
CA ALA A 8 -7.10 9.99 11.88
C ALA A 8 -7.61 10.20 10.46
N LEU A 9 -8.12 9.16 9.77
CA LEU A 9 -8.50 9.21 8.36
C LEU A 9 -9.47 10.38 8.03
N PRO A 10 -10.54 10.65 8.81
CA PRO A 10 -11.43 11.78 8.50
C PRO A 10 -10.72 13.14 8.56
N ILE A 11 -9.76 13.30 9.48
CA ILE A 11 -8.97 14.52 9.59
C ILE A 11 -8.00 14.60 8.42
N ILE A 12 -7.33 13.50 8.08
CA ILE A 12 -6.39 13.44 6.95
C ILE A 12 -7.12 13.80 5.65
N GLU A 13 -8.25 13.17 5.34
CA GLU A 13 -9.07 13.46 4.16
C GLU A 13 -9.43 14.94 4.05
N SER A 14 -9.86 15.55 5.16
CA SER A 14 -10.18 17.00 5.20
C SER A 14 -9.00 17.92 4.88
N LYS A 15 -7.77 17.45 5.10
CA LYS A 15 -6.53 18.18 4.82
C LYS A 15 -5.99 17.89 3.44
N LEU A 16 -6.22 16.68 2.91
CA LEU A 16 -5.77 16.30 1.57
C LEU A 16 -6.36 17.26 0.54
N SER A 17 -7.61 17.70 0.66
CA SER A 17 -8.23 18.65 -0.27
C SER A 17 -7.50 20.00 -0.40
N LEU A 18 -6.57 20.32 0.51
CA LEU A 18 -5.73 21.53 0.46
C LEU A 18 -4.47 21.34 -0.40
N LEU A 19 -4.17 20.12 -0.85
CA LEU A 19 -3.01 19.82 -1.67
C LEU A 19 -3.17 20.36 -3.10
N PRO A 20 -2.06 20.75 -3.74
CA PRO A 20 -2.09 21.62 -4.91
C PRO A 20 -2.60 20.97 -6.21
N SER A 21 -2.71 19.64 -6.25
CA SER A 21 -3.16 18.91 -7.44
C SER A 21 -4.04 17.73 -7.05
N LYS A 22 -4.96 17.32 -7.94
CA LYS A 22 -5.82 16.14 -7.71
C LYS A 22 -5.00 14.85 -7.58
N ASN A 23 -3.93 14.74 -8.35
CA ASN A 23 -3.03 13.59 -8.27
C ASN A 23 -2.35 13.50 -6.90
N GLU A 24 -1.92 14.63 -6.33
CA GLU A 24 -1.34 14.66 -4.99
C GLU A 24 -2.38 14.31 -3.91
N GLN A 25 -3.61 14.80 -4.06
CA GLN A 25 -4.73 14.47 -3.17
C GLN A 25 -5.00 12.95 -3.16
N GLN A 26 -5.11 12.35 -4.35
CA GLN A 26 -5.33 10.92 -4.51
C GLN A 26 -4.15 10.09 -4.03
N PHE A 27 -2.92 10.53 -4.29
CA PHE A 27 -1.72 9.90 -3.75
C PHE A 27 -1.75 9.88 -2.22
N GLY A 28 -2.04 11.01 -1.59
CA GLY A 28 -2.10 11.10 -0.12
C GLY A 28 -3.14 10.13 0.47
N LEU A 29 -4.32 10.03 -0.16
CA LEU A 29 -5.37 9.11 0.29
C LEU A 29 -4.97 7.65 0.09
N GLY A 30 -4.52 7.29 -1.12
CA GLY A 30 -4.06 5.94 -1.44
C GLY A 30 -2.88 5.51 -0.55
N TRP A 31 -1.98 6.44 -0.22
CA TRP A 31 -0.84 6.17 0.65
C TRP A 31 -1.27 5.86 2.09
N VAL A 32 -2.20 6.64 2.65
CA VAL A 32 -2.75 6.38 3.99
C VAL A 32 -3.42 5.01 4.06
N ASN A 33 -4.17 4.66 3.01
CA ASN A 33 -4.81 3.36 2.87
C ASN A 33 -3.79 2.20 2.81
N VAL A 34 -2.73 2.35 2.00
CA VAL A 34 -1.66 1.34 1.89
C VAL A 34 -0.84 1.24 3.18
N LEU A 35 -0.64 2.32 3.93
CA LEU A 35 0.07 2.28 5.21
C LEU A 35 -0.62 1.36 6.24
N VAL A 36 -1.96 1.31 6.23
CA VAL A 36 -2.73 0.38 7.06
C VAL A 36 -2.40 -1.08 6.67
N LEU A 37 -2.41 -1.40 5.37
CA LEU A 37 -2.10 -2.74 4.85
C LEU A 37 -0.65 -3.16 5.17
N ILE A 38 0.31 -2.25 4.99
CA ILE A 38 1.72 -2.46 5.37
C ILE A 38 1.85 -2.72 6.88
N GLY A 39 1.09 -1.97 7.69
CA GLY A 39 1.06 -2.14 9.14
C GLY A 39 0.55 -3.51 9.57
N MET A 40 -0.53 -4.00 8.93
CA MET A 40 -1.09 -5.33 9.18
C MET A 40 -0.10 -6.45 8.86
N ALA A 41 0.67 -6.32 7.77
CA ALA A 41 1.71 -7.28 7.39
C ALA A 41 2.95 -7.28 8.33
N ARG A 42 2.99 -6.38 9.34
CA ARG A 42 4.12 -6.19 10.27
C ARG A 42 5.47 -6.06 9.55
N ARG A 43 5.51 -5.25 8.48
CA ARG A 43 6.75 -4.97 7.74
C ARG A 43 7.77 -4.31 8.67
N ASN A 44 9.05 -4.63 8.47
CA ASN A 44 10.14 -4.03 9.24
C ASN A 44 10.22 -2.52 8.96
N THR A 45 10.21 -1.71 10.03
CA THR A 45 10.22 -0.24 9.95
C THR A 45 11.55 0.36 10.40
N ASN A 46 12.65 -0.41 10.34
CA ASN A 46 13.96 0.13 10.62
C ASN A 46 14.38 1.16 9.56
N LEU A 47 15.39 1.96 9.89
CA LEU A 47 15.86 3.05 9.04
C LEU A 47 16.27 2.60 7.63
N VAL A 48 16.96 1.47 7.51
CA VAL A 48 17.48 0.97 6.22
C VAL A 48 16.32 0.55 5.32
N ASP A 49 15.40 -0.26 5.85
CA ASP A 49 14.26 -0.77 5.10
C ASP A 49 13.32 0.38 4.69
N MET A 50 13.10 1.34 5.59
CA MET A 50 12.25 2.49 5.30
C MET A 50 12.87 3.45 4.28
N ASN A 51 14.17 3.69 4.32
CA ASN A 51 14.85 4.50 3.30
C ASN A 51 14.75 3.84 1.93
N ASN A 52 15.03 2.53 1.86
CA ASN A 52 14.93 1.78 0.62
C ASN A 52 13.51 1.82 0.04
N CYS A 53 12.47 1.65 0.87
CA CYS A 53 11.08 1.72 0.41
C CYS A 53 10.71 3.11 -0.13
N GLN A 54 11.14 4.17 0.58
CA GLN A 54 10.86 5.55 0.15
C GLN A 54 11.60 5.91 -1.14
N ASP A 55 12.79 5.37 -1.37
CA ASP A 55 13.56 5.58 -2.59
C ASP A 55 12.99 4.83 -3.79
N LEU A 56 12.51 3.60 -3.57
CA LEU A 56 12.03 2.74 -4.65
C LEU A 56 10.60 3.05 -5.11
N TYR A 57 9.72 3.47 -4.20
CA TYR A 57 8.27 3.49 -4.46
C TYR A 57 7.60 4.86 -4.33
N LEU A 58 8.22 5.84 -3.65
CA LEU A 58 7.59 7.14 -3.45
C LEU A 58 8.16 8.22 -4.39
N PRO A 59 7.31 9.14 -4.88
CA PRO A 59 7.80 10.27 -5.67
C PRO A 59 8.67 11.20 -4.80
N LYS A 60 9.76 11.71 -5.37
CA LYS A 60 10.66 12.68 -4.71
C LYS A 60 10.22 14.14 -4.86
N ARG A 61 8.99 14.35 -5.35
CA ARG A 61 8.37 15.66 -5.54
C ARG A 61 6.85 15.54 -5.40
N ILE A 62 6.21 16.68 -5.21
CA ILE A 62 4.76 16.83 -5.27
C ILE A 62 4.28 16.50 -6.70
N LEU A 63 3.19 15.74 -6.81
CA LEU A 63 2.54 15.40 -8.06
C LEU A 63 1.77 16.59 -8.62
N ARG A 64 1.71 16.68 -9.94
CA ARG A 64 1.00 17.71 -10.70
C ARG A 64 -0.18 17.06 -11.43
N ASP A 65 -1.19 17.84 -11.79
CA ASP A 65 -2.39 17.32 -12.48
C ASP A 65 -2.09 16.69 -13.86
N ASN A 66 -0.97 17.05 -14.49
CA ASN A 66 -0.55 16.49 -15.76
C ASN A 66 0.34 15.24 -15.63
N ASP A 67 0.70 14.84 -14.42
CA ASP A 67 1.40 13.57 -14.19
C ASP A 67 0.46 12.40 -14.51
N ARG A 68 0.93 11.47 -15.34
CA ARG A 68 0.15 10.32 -15.79
C ARG A 68 0.92 9.03 -15.61
N PRO A 69 0.86 8.40 -14.43
CA PRO A 69 1.38 7.05 -14.26
C PRO A 69 0.77 6.08 -15.30
N PRO A 70 1.53 5.12 -15.83
CA PRO A 70 2.91 4.77 -15.46
C PRO A 70 3.98 5.49 -16.33
N ARG A 71 3.65 6.64 -16.95
CA ARG A 71 4.49 7.29 -17.97
C ARG A 71 4.97 8.69 -17.57
N ILE A 72 5.21 8.92 -16.29
CA ILE A 72 5.83 10.16 -15.80
C ILE A 72 7.34 10.09 -16.10
N THR A 73 7.81 10.95 -17.00
CA THR A 73 9.15 10.84 -17.61
C THR A 73 10.30 11.14 -16.67
N ASP A 74 10.06 11.91 -15.61
CA ASP A 74 11.07 12.30 -14.62
C ASP A 74 11.07 11.42 -13.36
N LEU A 75 10.22 10.38 -13.31
CA LEU A 75 10.18 9.43 -12.21
C LEU A 75 10.66 8.03 -12.65
N PRO A 76 11.33 7.26 -11.77
CA PRO A 76 11.68 5.88 -12.05
C PRO A 76 10.46 5.01 -12.39
N GLU A 77 10.69 3.93 -13.12
CA GLU A 77 9.63 2.97 -13.49
C GLU A 77 8.94 2.38 -12.26
N THR A 78 9.71 2.02 -11.22
CA THR A 78 9.16 1.46 -9.97
C THR A 78 8.24 2.43 -9.24
N VAL A 79 8.60 3.72 -9.22
CA VAL A 79 7.77 4.79 -8.65
C VAL A 79 6.51 5.00 -9.49
N ASN A 80 6.63 4.99 -10.82
CA ASN A 80 5.50 5.08 -11.74
C ASN A 80 4.49 3.95 -11.52
N SER A 81 4.97 2.71 -11.40
CA SER A 81 4.11 1.55 -11.18
C SER A 81 3.48 1.57 -9.79
N ALA A 82 4.22 1.98 -8.75
CA ALA A 82 3.67 2.19 -7.41
C ALA A 82 2.58 3.27 -7.40
N LEU A 83 2.81 4.40 -8.08
CA LEU A 83 1.81 5.47 -8.22
C LEU A 83 0.58 4.99 -8.97
N GLN A 84 0.73 4.20 -10.03
CA GLN A 84 -0.42 3.62 -10.74
C GLN A 84 -1.28 2.77 -9.80
N LEU A 85 -0.65 1.97 -8.92
CA LEU A 85 -1.36 1.20 -7.91
C LEU A 85 -2.07 2.12 -6.90
N LEU A 86 -1.34 3.06 -6.29
CA LEU A 86 -1.87 3.95 -5.26
C LEU A 86 -3.06 4.79 -5.76
N LEU A 87 -3.00 5.29 -6.99
CA LEU A 87 -4.08 6.07 -7.59
C LEU A 87 -5.29 5.20 -8.00
N SER A 88 -5.11 3.88 -8.09
CA SER A 88 -6.21 2.94 -8.38
C SER A 88 -6.96 2.47 -7.14
N ILE A 89 -6.37 2.63 -5.94
CA ILE A 89 -7.03 2.30 -4.68
C ILE A 89 -8.03 3.40 -4.36
N THR A 90 -9.29 3.15 -4.69
CA THR A 90 -10.41 4.05 -4.41
C THR A 90 -10.98 3.80 -3.02
N VAL A 91 -11.74 4.78 -2.50
CA VAL A 91 -12.47 4.63 -1.23
C VAL A 91 -13.43 3.45 -1.29
N ASP A 92 -14.06 3.20 -2.44
CA ASP A 92 -15.06 2.15 -2.59
C ASP A 92 -14.43 0.74 -2.58
N SER A 93 -13.26 0.59 -3.19
CA SER A 93 -12.53 -0.69 -3.24
C SER A 93 -11.74 -0.99 -1.96
N TYR A 94 -11.58 0.00 -1.07
CA TYR A 94 -10.67 -0.13 0.07
C TYR A 94 -11.22 -1.02 1.21
N PRO A 95 -12.51 -0.96 1.61
CA PRO A 95 -13.05 -1.85 2.62
C PRO A 95 -12.90 -3.34 2.27
N GLU A 96 -13.28 -3.73 1.05
CA GLU A 96 -13.13 -5.11 0.57
C GLU A 96 -11.66 -5.54 0.59
N LEU A 97 -10.76 -4.67 0.12
CA LEU A 97 -9.32 -4.94 0.16
C LEU A 97 -8.81 -5.11 1.59
N VAL A 98 -9.35 -4.37 2.56
CA VAL A 98 -8.95 -4.49 3.97
C VAL A 98 -9.44 -5.81 4.56
N ASP A 99 -10.67 -6.21 4.29
CA ASP A 99 -11.25 -7.45 4.82
C ASP A 99 -10.45 -8.68 4.34
N ASP A 100 -10.16 -8.76 3.04
CA ASP A 100 -9.29 -9.82 2.48
C ASP A 100 -7.88 -9.78 3.10
N TRP A 101 -7.36 -8.56 3.34
CA TRP A 101 -6.01 -8.39 3.87
C TRP A 101 -5.89 -8.73 5.36
N VAL A 102 -6.97 -8.58 6.13
CA VAL A 102 -7.02 -9.01 7.54
C VAL A 102 -6.77 -10.50 7.64
N GLU A 103 -7.43 -11.29 6.79
CA GLU A 103 -7.20 -12.73 6.70
C GLU A 103 -5.75 -13.02 6.30
N ALA A 104 -5.30 -12.46 5.17
CA ALA A 104 -3.94 -12.65 4.65
C ALA A 104 -2.81 -12.18 5.59
N THR A 105 -3.12 -11.53 6.72
CA THR A 105 -2.13 -11.08 7.70
C THR A 105 -2.38 -11.56 9.13
N CYS A 106 -3.34 -12.46 9.33
CA CYS A 106 -3.75 -12.86 10.67
C CYS A 106 -2.74 -13.78 11.38
N SER A 107 -1.95 -14.58 10.64
CA SER A 107 -0.93 -15.47 11.20
C SER A 107 0.51 -15.03 10.90
N TYR A 108 1.50 -15.53 11.63
CA TYR A 108 2.91 -15.22 11.36
C TYR A 108 3.35 -15.63 9.95
N ASP A 109 2.93 -16.80 9.48
CA ASP A 109 3.29 -17.32 8.16
C ASP A 109 2.54 -16.60 7.04
N ALA A 110 1.23 -16.34 7.20
CA ALA A 110 0.48 -15.51 6.26
C ALA A 110 1.12 -14.12 6.09
N ARG A 111 1.57 -13.50 7.20
CA ARG A 111 2.29 -12.21 7.14
C ARG A 111 3.61 -12.26 6.38
N LYS A 112 4.30 -13.41 6.30
CA LYS A 112 5.52 -13.53 5.46
C LYS A 112 5.16 -13.34 4.00
N ASP A 113 4.13 -14.05 3.55
CA ASP A 113 3.67 -13.99 2.17
C ASP A 113 3.06 -12.63 1.84
N ALA A 114 2.29 -12.04 2.75
CA ALA A 114 1.77 -10.68 2.58
C ALA A 114 2.90 -9.64 2.43
N ARG A 115 4.01 -9.76 3.17
CA ARG A 115 5.19 -8.87 3.00
C ARG A 115 5.85 -9.04 1.63
N VAL A 116 5.88 -10.26 1.12
CA VAL A 116 6.38 -10.54 -0.23
C VAL A 116 5.44 -9.94 -1.28
N ALA A 117 4.14 -10.14 -1.15
CA ALA A 117 3.12 -9.55 -2.02
C ALA A 117 3.26 -8.02 -2.11
N ILE A 118 3.38 -7.31 -0.98
CA ILE A 118 3.59 -5.85 -0.95
C ILE A 118 4.86 -5.43 -1.72
N SER A 119 5.92 -6.22 -1.63
CA SER A 119 7.20 -5.88 -2.28
C SER A 119 7.18 -6.14 -3.78
N ILE A 120 6.36 -7.09 -4.23
CA ILE A 120 6.26 -7.52 -5.63
C ILE A 120 5.15 -6.77 -6.39
N VAL A 121 4.07 -6.34 -5.73
CA VAL A 121 2.90 -5.74 -6.40
C VAL A 121 3.22 -4.56 -7.33
N PRO A 122 4.22 -3.69 -7.05
CA PRO A 122 4.58 -2.62 -7.98
C PRO A 122 5.29 -3.12 -9.24
N VAL A 123 5.79 -4.36 -9.26
CA VAL A 123 6.55 -4.95 -10.37
C VAL A 123 5.72 -6.00 -11.11
N ASN A 124 5.02 -6.86 -10.38
CA ASN A 124 4.24 -7.95 -10.97
C ASN A 124 2.99 -8.28 -10.13
N LYS A 125 1.84 -7.77 -10.57
CA LYS A 125 0.55 -7.95 -9.88
C LYS A 125 0.09 -9.41 -9.84
N ILE A 126 0.40 -10.21 -10.86
CA ILE A 126 0.01 -11.63 -10.93
C ILE A 126 0.78 -12.43 -9.88
N VAL A 127 2.10 -12.22 -9.78
CA VAL A 127 2.92 -12.88 -8.78
C VAL A 127 2.53 -12.42 -7.37
N ALA A 128 2.26 -11.12 -7.18
CA ALA A 128 1.77 -10.63 -5.89
C ALA A 128 0.44 -11.28 -5.48
N ALA A 129 -0.52 -11.42 -6.40
CA ALA A 129 -1.79 -12.10 -6.13
C ALA A 129 -1.60 -13.55 -5.71
N ALA A 130 -0.63 -14.28 -6.31
CA ALA A 130 -0.32 -15.64 -5.90
C ALA A 130 0.16 -15.73 -4.43
N PHE A 131 0.92 -14.72 -3.96
CA PHE A 131 1.31 -14.64 -2.55
C PHE A 131 0.16 -14.27 -1.62
N VAL A 132 -0.83 -13.49 -2.08
CA VAL A 132 -2.05 -13.22 -1.29
C VAL A 132 -2.85 -14.51 -1.11
N VAL A 133 -3.07 -15.26 -2.19
CA VAL A 133 -3.75 -16.57 -2.14
C VAL A 133 -2.97 -17.57 -1.26
N SER A 134 -1.64 -17.55 -1.33
CA SER A 134 -0.79 -18.35 -0.44
C SER A 134 -1.01 -17.97 1.03
N ALA A 135 -1.01 -16.67 1.35
CA ALA A 135 -1.23 -16.18 2.70
C ALA A 135 -2.60 -16.58 3.27
N GLU A 136 -3.66 -16.51 2.45
CA GLU A 136 -4.99 -16.99 2.83
C GLU A 136 -5.03 -18.51 3.07
N ALA A 137 -4.34 -19.29 2.24
CA ALA A 137 -4.25 -20.74 2.41
C ALA A 137 -3.52 -21.13 3.70
N GLU A 138 -2.54 -20.35 4.15
CA GLU A 138 -1.82 -20.61 5.42
C GLU A 138 -2.74 -20.53 6.64
N ILE A 139 -3.85 -19.80 6.56
CA ILE A 139 -4.86 -19.72 7.63
C ILE A 139 -5.53 -21.07 7.84
N LEU A 140 -5.77 -21.83 6.76
CA LEU A 140 -6.37 -23.16 6.84
C LEU A 140 -5.45 -24.16 7.56
N ILE A 141 -4.14 -23.90 7.58
CA ILE A 141 -3.13 -24.77 8.17
C ILE A 141 -2.82 -24.36 9.62
N TYR A 142 -2.56 -23.07 9.84
CA TYR A 142 -2.05 -22.57 11.11
C TYR A 142 -3.09 -21.84 11.97
N GLY A 143 -4.23 -21.45 11.40
CA GLY A 143 -5.16 -20.53 12.05
C GLY A 143 -4.59 -19.12 12.19
N CYS A 144 -5.41 -18.19 12.68
CA CYS A 144 -4.96 -16.85 13.02
C CYS A 144 -4.27 -16.82 14.38
N ASP A 145 -3.29 -15.94 14.55
CA ASP A 145 -2.67 -15.72 15.86
C ASP A 145 -3.68 -15.02 16.79
N ASP A 146 -3.73 -15.41 18.07
CA ASP A 146 -4.53 -14.75 19.13
C ASP A 146 -4.04 -13.32 19.46
#